data_AF-A0A355F421-F1
#
_entry.id   AF-A0A355F421-F1
#
_cell.length_a   1.000
_cell.length_b   1.000
_cell.length_c   1.000
_cell.angle_alpha   90.00
_cell.angle_beta   90.00
_cell.angle_gamma   90.00
#
_symmetry.space_group_name_H-M   'P 1'
#
loop_
_entity.id
_entity.type
_entity.pdbx_description
1 polymer ?
#
loop_
_entity_poly.entity_id
_entity_poly.type
_entity_poly.pdbx_seq_one_letter_code
_entity_poly.pdbx_strand_id
1 'polypeptide(L)'
;MRGEAVTTASDVYSLGVLLYELLTGRSPYRAAKETAFALERAVLEETPEKPSDAVQRGTAAEVAEAARARGCRPAELRRRLHGDLDNILLTALRK
;
A
#
# COMPACT_ATOMS: atom_id res chain seq x y z
N MET A 1 -6.75 7.20 -18.77
CA MET A 1 -6.53 5.88 -19.42
C MET A 1 -5.75 6.05 -20.72
N ARG A 2 -4.42 6.09 -20.66
CA ARG A 2 -3.57 5.96 -21.85
C ARG A 2 -3.40 4.47 -22.14
N GLY A 3 -3.81 4.02 -23.32
CA GLY A 3 -3.77 2.62 -23.75
C GLY A 3 -2.35 2.16 -24.09
N GLU A 4 -1.45 2.18 -23.12
CA GLU A 4 -0.13 1.56 -23.23
C GLU A 4 -0.25 0.05 -23.03
N ALA A 5 0.62 -0.72 -23.70
CA ALA A 5 0.58 -2.18 -23.62
C ALA A 5 0.72 -2.62 -22.16
N VAL A 6 -0.25 -3.41 -21.67
CA VAL A 6 -0.15 -4.04 -20.35
C VAL A 6 1.13 -4.86 -20.31
N THR A 7 2.04 -4.48 -19.42
CA THR A 7 3.33 -5.16 -19.25
C THR A 7 3.34 -5.95 -17.95
N THR A 8 4.28 -6.88 -17.79
CA THR A 8 4.55 -7.52 -16.49
C THR A 8 4.80 -6.49 -15.39
N ALA A 9 5.37 -5.32 -15.71
CA ALA A 9 5.57 -4.25 -14.74
C ALA A 9 4.23 -3.66 -14.25
N SER A 10 3.25 -3.51 -15.15
CA SER A 10 1.89 -3.07 -14.80
C SER A 10 1.21 -4.06 -13.86
N ASP A 11 1.35 -5.37 -14.11
CA ASP A 11 0.78 -6.42 -13.24
C ASP A 11 1.47 -6.44 -11.86
N VAL A 12 2.80 -6.32 -11.82
CA VAL A 12 3.57 -6.24 -10.57
C VAL A 12 3.16 -5.02 -9.75
N TYR A 13 2.97 -3.87 -10.41
CA TYR A 13 2.49 -2.65 -9.78
C TYR A 13 1.09 -2.83 -9.18
N SER A 14 0.12 -3.33 -9.97
CA SER A 14 -1.25 -3.57 -9.49
C SER A 14 -1.29 -4.58 -8.35
N LEU A 15 -0.49 -5.65 -8.41
CA LEU A 15 -0.33 -6.60 -7.31
C LEU A 15 0.28 -5.94 -6.07
N GLY A 16 1.27 -5.06 -6.25
CA GLY A 16 1.87 -4.28 -5.17
C GLY A 16 0.85 -3.39 -4.46
N VAL A 17 0.01 -2.67 -5.21
CA VAL A 17 -1.08 -1.84 -4.65
C VAL A 17 -2.07 -2.71 -3.88
N LEU A 18 -2.53 -3.81 -4.48
CA LEU A 18 -3.48 -4.71 -3.83
C LEU A 18 -2.91 -5.31 -2.55
N LEU A 19 -1.68 -5.80 -2.60
CA LEU A 19 -1.01 -6.38 -1.43
C LEU A 19 -0.81 -5.33 -0.34
N TYR A 20 -0.44 -4.11 -0.69
CA TYR A 20 -0.32 -2.99 0.24
C TYR A 20 -1.66 -2.73 0.95
N GLU A 21 -2.76 -2.65 0.20
CA GLU A 21 -4.10 -2.38 0.74
C GLU A 21 -4.58 -3.50 1.63
N LEU A 22 -4.38 -4.75 1.21
CA LEU A 22 -4.63 -5.89 2.07
C LEU A 22 -3.85 -5.72 3.36
N LEU A 23 -2.51 -5.57 3.27
CA LEU A 23 -1.57 -5.55 4.39
C LEU A 23 -1.81 -4.46 5.42
N THR A 24 -2.14 -3.26 4.95
CA THR A 24 -2.23 -2.07 5.80
C THR A 24 -3.67 -1.63 6.08
N GLY A 25 -4.64 -2.12 5.29
CA GLY A 25 -6.01 -1.61 5.25
C GLY A 25 -6.13 -0.21 4.63
N ARG A 26 -5.09 0.27 3.95
CA ARG A 26 -4.97 1.67 3.47
C ARG A 26 -4.38 1.69 2.07
N SER A 27 -4.66 2.75 1.32
CA SER A 27 -4.02 2.98 0.01
C SER A 27 -2.56 3.45 0.19
N PRO A 28 -1.64 3.07 -0.72
CA PRO A 28 -0.27 3.61 -0.71
C PRO A 28 -0.20 5.11 -1.03
N TYR A 29 -1.24 5.67 -1.65
CA TYR A 29 -1.34 7.09 -2.01
C TYR A 29 -2.42 7.79 -1.18
N ARG A 30 -2.14 8.99 -0.69
CA ARG A 30 -3.05 9.69 0.24
C ARG A 30 -4.26 10.28 -0.47
N ALA A 31 -4.07 10.80 -1.68
CA ALA A 31 -5.13 11.44 -2.47
C ALA A 31 -6.09 10.46 -3.18
N ALA A 32 -5.87 9.14 -3.03
CA ALA A 32 -6.65 8.08 -3.67
C ALA A 32 -8.16 8.09 -3.32
N LYS A 33 -8.56 8.72 -2.22
CA LYS A 33 -9.94 8.65 -1.71
C LYS A 33 -10.89 9.70 -2.30
N GLU A 34 -10.40 10.68 -3.06
CA GLU A 34 -11.23 11.84 -3.44
C GLU A 34 -11.86 11.71 -4.84
N THR A 35 -11.08 11.37 -5.87
CA THR A 35 -11.58 11.16 -7.24
C THR A 35 -10.65 10.26 -8.05
N ALA A 36 -11.15 9.66 -9.14
CA ALA A 36 -10.33 8.89 -10.08
C ALA A 36 -9.17 9.73 -10.69
N PHE A 37 -9.41 11.02 -10.93
CA PHE A 37 -8.39 11.95 -11.42
C PHE A 37 -7.33 12.26 -10.36
N ALA A 38 -7.74 12.45 -9.10
CA ALA A 38 -6.80 12.61 -8.00
C ALA A 38 -5.94 11.37 -7.78
N LEU A 39 -6.53 10.17 -7.94
CA LEU A 39 -5.79 8.91 -7.90
C LEU A 39 -4.78 8.80 -9.06
N GLU A 40 -5.17 9.08 -10.30
CA GLU A 40 -4.25 9.06 -11.46
C GLU A 40 -3.07 10.02 -11.25
N ARG A 41 -3.35 11.24 -10.77
CA ARG A 41 -2.30 12.20 -10.40
C ARG A 41 -1.41 11.70 -9.26
N ALA A 42 -1.98 11.16 -8.20
CA ALA A 42 -1.20 10.65 -7.07
C ALA A 42 -0.29 9.50 -7.51
N VAL A 43 -0.80 8.59 -8.34
CA VAL A 43 -0.03 7.51 -8.95
C VAL A 43 1.11 8.05 -9.80
N LEU A 44 1.00 9.20 -10.46
CA LEU A 44 2.06 9.79 -11.28
C LEU A 44 3.03 10.68 -10.50
N GLU A 45 2.55 11.41 -9.51
CA GLU A 45 3.29 12.50 -8.86
C GLU A 45 3.73 12.17 -7.42
N GLU A 46 3.00 11.33 -6.69
CA GLU A 46 3.30 11.00 -5.30
C GLU A 46 4.24 9.79 -5.19
N THR A 47 5.00 9.76 -4.10
CA THR A 47 5.75 8.58 -3.66
C THR A 47 4.87 7.78 -2.71
N PRO A 48 4.74 6.44 -2.89
CA PRO A 48 3.94 5.62 -1.99
C PRO A 48 4.45 5.71 -0.54
N GLU A 49 3.53 5.83 0.42
CA GLU A 49 3.84 5.76 1.86
C GLU A 49 4.38 4.35 2.17
N LYS A 50 5.33 4.22 3.11
CA LYS A 50 5.79 2.90 3.54
C LYS A 50 4.67 2.16 4.27
N PRO A 51 4.49 0.85 4.02
CA PRO A 51 3.52 0.04 4.75
C PRO A 51 3.65 0.14 6.28
N SER A 52 4.89 0.15 6.79
CA SER A 52 5.17 0.36 8.22
C SER A 52 4.63 1.68 8.73
N ASP A 53 4.85 2.76 7.98
CA ASP A 53 4.50 4.12 8.36
C ASP A 53 2.99 4.33 8.30
N ALA A 54 2.34 3.75 7.29
CA ALA A 54 0.88 3.76 7.19
C ALA A 54 0.21 3.03 8.36
N VAL A 55 0.76 1.90 8.82
CA VAL A 55 0.27 1.20 10.01
C VAL A 55 0.62 1.94 11.30
N GLN A 56 1.78 2.59 11.38
CA GLN A 56 2.18 3.42 12.52
C GLN A 56 1.25 4.62 12.73
N ARG A 57 0.88 5.30 11.64
CA ARG A 57 -0.01 6.48 11.62
C ARG A 57 -1.47 6.13 11.93
N GLY A 58 -1.86 4.88 11.72
CA GLY A 58 -3.20 4.38 11.95
C GLY A 58 -3.72 4.53 13.37
N THR A 59 -5.04 4.63 13.52
CA THR A 59 -5.65 4.52 14.85
C THR A 59 -5.44 3.11 15.42
N ALA A 60 -5.44 2.98 16.76
CA ALA A 60 -5.28 1.68 17.41
C ALA A 60 -6.33 0.66 16.94
N ALA A 61 -7.57 1.11 16.69
CA ALA A 61 -8.65 0.27 16.18
C ALA A 61 -8.36 -0.24 14.75
N GLU A 62 -7.91 0.63 13.85
CA GLU A 62 -7.57 0.23 12.48
C GLU A 62 -6.39 -0.74 12.43
N VAL A 63 -5.37 -0.51 13.27
CA VAL A 63 -4.21 -1.41 13.36
C VAL A 63 -4.61 -2.76 13.95
N ALA A 64 -5.49 -2.77 14.96
CA ALA A 64 -6.03 -3.99 15.53
C ALA A 64 -6.84 -4.79 14.51
N GLU A 65 -7.66 -4.12 13.69
CA GLU A 65 -8.42 -4.78 12.63
C GLU A 65 -7.50 -5.39 11.57
N ALA A 66 -6.52 -4.62 11.08
CA ALA A 66 -5.54 -5.11 10.12
C ALA A 66 -4.73 -6.30 10.68
N ALA A 67 -4.42 -6.30 11.97
CA ALA A 67 -3.71 -7.40 12.62
C ALA A 67 -4.60 -8.64 12.79
N ARG A 68 -5.88 -8.44 13.17
CA ARG A 68 -6.89 -9.50 13.29
C ARG A 68 -7.14 -10.20 11.96
N ALA A 69 -7.28 -9.44 10.88
CA ALA A 69 -7.42 -9.97 9.52
C ALA A 69 -6.24 -10.87 9.09
N ARG A 70 -5.10 -10.77 9.79
CA ARG A 70 -3.86 -11.53 9.54
C ARG A 70 -3.56 -12.59 10.59
N GLY A 71 -4.48 -12.79 11.54
CA GLY A 71 -4.30 -13.73 12.64
C GLY A 71 -3.06 -13.42 13.50
N CYS A 72 -2.71 -12.14 13.67
CA CYS A 72 -1.53 -11.72 14.44
C CYS A 72 -1.85 -10.56 15.38
N ARG A 73 -0.91 -10.26 16.29
CA ARG A 73 -1.04 -9.11 17.20
C ARG A 73 -0.59 -7.81 16.52
N PRO A 74 -1.11 -6.63 16.92
CA PRO A 74 -0.69 -5.34 16.37
C PRO A 74 0.84 -5.11 16.35
N ALA A 75 1.53 -5.51 17.41
CA ALA A 75 2.99 -5.42 17.49
C ALA A 75 3.71 -6.33 16.49
N GLU A 76 3.15 -7.51 16.21
CA GLU A 76 3.69 -8.45 15.22
C GLU A 76 3.46 -7.95 13.81
N LEU A 77 2.29 -7.35 13.53
CA LEU A 77 2.01 -6.70 12.26
C LEU A 77 3.05 -5.61 11.96
N ARG A 78 3.29 -4.71 12.91
CA ARG A 78 4.29 -3.64 12.76
C ARG A 78 5.69 -4.21 12.48
N ARG A 79 6.10 -5.22 13.24
CA ARG A 79 7.41 -5.87 13.07
C ARG A 79 7.54 -6.59 11.73
N ARG A 80 6.48 -7.23 11.23
CA ARG A 80 6.50 -7.94 9.94
C ARG A 80 6.54 -6.98 8.75
N LEU A 81 5.82 -5.88 8.83
CA LEU A 81 5.83 -4.85 7.79
C LEU A 81 7.18 -4.14 7.73
N HIS A 82 7.75 -3.85 8.91
CA HIS A 82 9.07 -3.25 9.01
C HIS A 82 10.16 -4.18 8.46
N GLY A 83 10.84 -3.75 7.41
CA GLY A 83 11.94 -4.51 6.79
C GLY A 83 11.63 -4.95 5.36
N ASP A 84 11.61 -6.26 5.12
CA ASP A 84 11.51 -6.81 3.75
C ASP A 84 10.19 -6.46 3.07
N LEU A 85 9.07 -6.45 3.80
CA LEU A 85 7.77 -6.14 3.22
C LEU A 85 7.66 -4.67 2.79
N ASP A 86 8.24 -3.72 3.54
CA ASP A 86 8.38 -2.33 3.07
C ASP A 86 9.16 -2.30 1.75
N ASN A 87 10.30 -2.99 1.68
CA ASN A 87 11.17 -2.95 0.50
C ASN A 87 10.53 -3.63 -0.72
N ILE A 88 9.90 -4.78 -0.54
CA ILE A 88 9.22 -5.52 -1.62
C ILE A 88 8.07 -4.69 -2.18
N LEU A 89 7.23 -4.13 -1.30
CA LEU A 89 6.09 -3.31 -1.74
C LEU A 89 6.56 -2.01 -2.39
N LEU A 90 7.54 -1.31 -1.80
CA LEU A 90 8.08 -0.11 -2.43
C LEU A 90 8.75 -0.41 -3.76
N THR A 91 9.33 -1.59 -3.95
CA THR A 91 9.91 -2.01 -5.24
C THR A 91 8.81 -2.28 -6.26
N ALA A 92 7.74 -2.98 -5.86
CA ALA A 92 6.59 -3.25 -6.72
C ALA A 92 5.84 -1.98 -7.12
N LEU A 93 5.81 -0.97 -6.24
CA LEU A 93 5.15 0.32 -6.47
C LEU A 93 6.03 1.34 -7.22
N ARG A 94 7.21 0.93 -7.72
CA ARG A 94 7.99 1.77 -8.64
C ARG A 94 7.28 1.84 -9.98
N LYS A 95 7.26 3.04 -10.55
CA LYS A 95 6.69 3.36 -11.85
C LYS A 95 7.70 3.06 -12.95
#